data_AF-A0A519CWQ6-F1
#
_entry.id   AF-A0A519CWQ6-F1
#
_cell.length_a   1.000
_cell.length_b   1.000
_cell.length_c   1.000
_cell.angle_alpha   90.00
_cell.angle_beta   90.00
_cell.angle_gamma   90.00
#
_symmetry.space_group_name_H-M   'P 1'
#
loop_
_entity.id
_entity.type
_entity.pdbx_description
1 polymer ?
#
loop_
_entity_poly.entity_id
_entity_poly.type
_entity_poly.pdbx_seq_one_letter_code
_entity_poly.pdbx_strand_id
1 'polypeptide(L)'
;MKMSDKQQDNPDDDEDWMQYANAGFGQTDYSLWDEGEAKVEAQPSKVSDLENDIDTDDDMEDDQLSTHVEEIPRAPSPAGHKHLVRIGTCDHCLGRVGGKKMFDQSIEQAGIAIRTSILRGDSHLEKIREDNPLCPFCENLYQESELLADIIFDSLHPYELKRVQLGARFPKDQMESEEEIRKRFGAGGSDALKTGLV
;
A
#
# COMPACT_ATOMS: atom_id res chain seq x y z
N MET A 1 -0.37 26.83 70.33
CA MET A 1 0.35 27.95 69.68
C MET A 1 1.83 27.64 69.69
N LYS A 2 2.37 27.12 68.58
CA LYS A 2 3.75 27.27 68.09
C LYS A 2 3.89 26.42 66.83
N MET A 3 4.34 27.07 65.78
CA MET A 3 4.51 26.58 64.41
C MET A 3 5.80 25.75 64.31
N SER A 4 5.84 24.78 63.40
CA SER A 4 7.07 24.24 62.85
C SER A 4 6.99 24.26 61.33
N ASP A 5 8.03 24.82 60.75
CA ASP A 5 8.19 25.24 59.36
C ASP A 5 7.98 24.11 58.34
N LYS A 6 7.15 24.39 57.32
CA LYS A 6 7.20 23.69 56.03
C LYS A 6 8.26 24.40 55.19
N GLN A 7 9.35 23.71 54.86
CA GLN A 7 10.26 24.13 53.80
C GLN A 7 9.46 24.28 52.50
N GLN A 8 9.56 25.47 51.91
CA GLN A 8 9.11 25.77 50.56
C GLN A 8 10.16 25.19 49.60
N ASP A 9 9.77 24.21 48.79
CA ASP A 9 10.51 23.86 47.58
C ASP A 9 10.28 24.97 46.55
N ASN A 10 11.36 25.63 46.16
CA ASN A 10 11.39 26.64 45.10
C ASN A 10 11.23 25.94 43.74
N PRO A 11 10.29 26.33 42.87
CA PRO A 11 10.12 25.77 41.53
C PRO A 11 11.03 26.47 40.49
N ASP A 12 12.31 26.68 40.82
CA ASP A 12 13.28 27.40 39.95
C ASP A 12 14.50 26.52 39.55
N ASP A 13 14.38 25.19 39.68
CA ASP A 13 15.36 24.21 39.15
C ASP A 13 14.80 23.49 37.89
N ASP A 14 14.00 24.19 37.09
CA ASP A 14 13.74 23.79 35.71
C ASP A 14 14.99 24.18 34.90
N GLU A 15 15.95 23.26 34.82
CA GLU A 15 17.08 23.35 33.90
C GLU A 15 16.55 23.71 32.50
N ASP A 16 16.78 24.95 32.07
CA ASP A 16 16.21 25.50 30.85
C ASP A 16 16.90 24.87 29.63
N TRP A 17 16.28 23.80 29.10
CA TRP A 17 16.82 23.02 27.97
C TRP A 17 17.04 23.86 26.70
N MET A 18 16.52 25.09 26.67
CA MET A 18 16.78 26.11 25.65
C MET A 18 18.23 26.62 25.65
N GLN A 19 18.98 26.48 26.75
CA GLN A 19 20.39 26.92 26.82
C GLN A 19 21.37 25.99 26.10
N TYR A 20 20.95 24.74 25.81
CA TYR A 20 21.73 23.80 25.00
C TYR A 20 21.45 23.93 23.50
N ALA A 21 20.49 24.78 23.11
CA ALA A 21 20.18 25.08 21.72
C ALA A 21 21.11 26.15 21.12
N ASN A 22 22.43 26.04 21.34
CA ASN A 22 23.41 26.78 20.54
C ASN A 22 23.55 26.12 19.17
N ALA A 23 22.54 26.32 18.33
CA ALA A 23 22.63 26.07 16.90
C ALA A 23 23.56 27.11 16.27
N GLY A 24 24.86 26.83 16.26
CA GLY A 24 25.86 27.52 15.46
C GLY A 24 25.72 27.22 13.96
N PHE A 25 24.50 27.14 13.45
CA PHE A 25 24.19 26.94 12.04
C PHE A 25 23.25 28.07 11.60
N GLY A 26 23.84 29.16 11.08
CA GLY A 26 23.06 30.32 10.62
C GLY A 26 23.75 31.68 10.71
N GLN A 27 24.97 31.80 11.23
CA GLN A 27 25.76 33.04 11.10
C GLN A 27 26.77 32.92 9.96
N THR A 28 26.27 32.76 8.74
CA THR A 28 26.95 33.28 7.56
C THR A 28 26.01 34.30 6.98
N ASP A 29 26.44 35.55 6.93
CA ASP A 29 25.73 36.70 6.34
C ASP A 29 25.73 36.58 4.80
N TYR A 30 25.30 35.43 4.30
CA TYR A 30 25.27 35.09 2.88
C TYR A 30 23.83 34.89 2.46
N SER A 31 23.21 36.01 2.09
CA SER A 31 21.92 36.03 1.40
C SER A 31 22.11 35.35 0.03
N LEU A 32 21.72 34.08 -0.11
CA LEU A 32 21.68 33.38 -1.41
C LEU A 32 20.62 33.93 -2.39
N TRP A 33 20.00 35.06 -2.05
CA TRP A 33 18.99 35.78 -2.83
C TRP A 33 19.30 37.27 -2.99
N ASP A 34 20.44 37.78 -2.48
CA ASP A 34 20.91 39.10 -2.88
C ASP A 34 21.65 38.96 -4.21
N GLU A 35 21.01 39.42 -5.29
CA GLU A 35 21.64 39.65 -6.59
C GLU A 35 22.69 40.76 -6.46
N GLY A 36 23.87 40.41 -5.97
CA GLY A 36 25.01 41.30 -5.80
C GLY A 36 26.29 40.66 -6.32
N GLU A 37 26.58 40.89 -7.60
CA GLU A 37 27.87 40.72 -8.30
C GLU A 37 28.95 39.87 -7.60
N ALA A 38 28.79 38.54 -7.61
CA ALA A 38 29.90 37.63 -7.35
C ALA A 38 30.87 37.68 -8.55
N LYS A 39 31.97 38.43 -8.40
CA LYS A 39 33.10 38.43 -9.33
C LYS A 39 33.64 37.01 -9.48
N VAL A 40 33.35 36.38 -10.62
CA VAL A 40 34.04 35.18 -11.07
C VAL A 40 35.41 35.61 -11.58
N GLU A 41 36.44 35.48 -10.74
CA GLU A 41 37.83 35.49 -11.22
C GLU A 41 38.08 34.19 -11.99
N ALA A 42 37.98 34.29 -13.33
CA ALA A 42 38.40 33.25 -14.24
C ALA A 42 39.93 33.17 -14.27
N GLN A 43 40.51 31.99 -14.03
CA GLN A 43 41.83 31.53 -14.51
C GLN A 43 41.89 29.98 -14.56
N PRO A 44 42.77 29.40 -15.39
CA PRO A 44 42.36 28.52 -16.49
C PRO A 44 42.57 27.00 -16.29
N SER A 45 41.82 26.27 -17.12
CA SER A 45 41.93 24.87 -17.54
C SER A 45 43.28 24.15 -17.35
N LYS A 46 43.23 22.97 -16.73
CA LYS A 46 44.06 21.80 -17.08
C LYS A 46 43.21 20.53 -17.11
N VAL A 47 43.03 20.03 -18.32
CA VAL A 47 42.65 18.67 -18.65
C VAL A 47 43.89 17.77 -18.51
N SER A 48 43.78 16.66 -17.80
CA SER A 48 44.56 15.43 -18.02
C SER A 48 44.18 14.36 -17.00
N ASP A 49 43.57 13.29 -17.53
CA ASP A 49 43.79 11.89 -17.15
C ASP A 49 43.13 11.36 -15.86
N LEU A 50 41.93 10.78 -16.01
CA LEU A 50 41.71 9.38 -15.61
C LEU A 50 40.49 8.79 -16.33
N GLU A 51 40.77 8.13 -17.45
CA GLU A 51 39.90 7.11 -18.01
C GLU A 51 39.78 5.98 -16.98
N ASN A 52 38.59 5.83 -16.38
CA ASN A 52 38.18 4.58 -15.76
C ASN A 52 36.89 4.16 -16.46
N ASP A 53 37.06 3.21 -17.37
CA ASP A 53 36.01 2.36 -17.89
C ASP A 53 35.21 1.76 -16.74
N ILE A 54 33.94 2.14 -16.63
CA ILE A 54 32.92 1.40 -15.91
C ILE A 54 31.83 1.10 -16.93
N ASP A 55 32.06 0.03 -17.69
CA ASP A 55 30.99 -0.79 -18.23
C ASP A 55 30.24 -1.40 -17.03
N THR A 56 29.11 -0.81 -16.67
CA THR A 56 28.10 -1.50 -15.87
C THR A 56 26.79 -1.44 -16.63
N ASP A 57 26.45 -2.61 -17.14
CA ASP A 57 25.17 -3.08 -17.64
C ASP A 57 23.93 -2.28 -17.15
N ASP A 58 23.12 -1.87 -18.13
CA ASP A 58 21.70 -2.20 -18.27
C ASP A 58 21.04 -2.74 -16.97
N ASP A 59 20.54 -1.86 -16.11
CA ASP A 59 19.45 -2.10 -15.12
C ASP A 59 19.26 -0.89 -14.17
N MET A 60 19.29 0.34 -14.71
CA MET A 60 18.66 1.46 -13.99
C MET A 60 17.18 1.44 -14.34
N GLU A 61 16.44 0.57 -13.65
CA GLU A 61 14.99 0.56 -13.64
C GLU A 61 14.47 2.01 -13.50
N ASP A 62 13.57 2.38 -14.40
CA ASP A 62 12.87 3.67 -14.52
C ASP A 62 11.99 4.00 -13.29
N ASP A 63 12.50 3.84 -12.07
CA ASP A 63 11.73 3.98 -10.83
C ASP A 63 11.50 5.46 -10.43
N GLN A 64 12.02 6.42 -11.20
CA GLN A 64 11.82 7.85 -10.94
C GLN A 64 10.76 8.53 -11.83
N LEU A 65 10.29 7.89 -12.92
CA LEU A 65 9.21 8.44 -13.76
C LEU A 65 7.80 7.96 -13.34
N SER A 66 7.70 7.12 -12.32
CA SER A 66 6.43 6.64 -11.74
C SER A 66 5.80 7.61 -10.72
N THR A 67 6.45 8.75 -10.43
CA THR A 67 5.99 9.74 -9.44
C THR A 67 5.08 10.83 -9.99
N HIS A 68 4.64 10.75 -11.25
CA HIS A 68 3.39 11.43 -11.58
C HIS A 68 2.30 10.70 -10.79
N VAL A 69 1.82 11.34 -9.72
CA VAL A 69 0.64 10.99 -8.93
C VAL A 69 -0.57 11.07 -9.85
N GLU A 70 -0.63 10.20 -10.85
CA GLU A 70 -1.85 9.89 -11.56
C GLU A 70 -2.66 9.07 -10.57
N GLU A 71 -3.56 9.75 -9.86
CA GLU A 71 -4.51 9.10 -8.98
C GLU A 71 -5.21 8.00 -9.79
N ILE A 72 -4.85 6.75 -9.52
CA ILE A 72 -5.43 5.61 -10.20
C ILE A 72 -6.94 5.68 -9.96
N PRO A 73 -7.76 5.81 -11.02
CA PRO A 73 -9.17 6.00 -10.83
C PRO A 73 -9.76 4.75 -10.19
N ARG A 74 -10.68 4.94 -9.25
CA ARG A 74 -11.32 3.81 -8.57
C ARG A 74 -12.16 2.99 -9.54
N ALA A 75 -12.35 1.70 -9.22
CA ALA A 75 -13.44 0.94 -9.83
C ALA A 75 -14.77 1.69 -9.56
N PRO A 76 -15.74 1.70 -10.50
CA PRO A 76 -15.93 0.81 -11.66
C PRO A 76 -15.33 1.32 -12.97
N SER A 77 -14.42 2.31 -12.94
CA SER A 77 -13.75 2.79 -14.16
C SER A 77 -12.91 1.68 -14.83
N PRO A 78 -12.82 1.62 -16.18
CA PRO A 78 -12.00 0.62 -16.87
C PRO A 78 -10.51 0.67 -16.48
N ALA A 79 -9.97 1.86 -16.24
CA ALA A 79 -8.60 2.05 -15.77
C ALA A 79 -8.39 1.52 -14.33
N GLY A 80 -9.38 1.69 -13.45
CA GLY A 80 -9.37 1.08 -12.12
C GLY A 80 -9.41 -0.45 -12.18
N HIS A 81 -10.24 -1.03 -13.07
CA HIS A 81 -10.24 -2.48 -13.27
C HIS A 81 -8.90 -2.99 -13.82
N LYS A 82 -8.25 -2.25 -14.74
CA LYS A 82 -6.91 -2.58 -15.24
C LYS A 82 -5.86 -2.58 -14.12
N HIS A 83 -5.93 -1.62 -13.21
CA HIS A 83 -5.04 -1.60 -12.04
C HIS A 83 -5.29 -2.78 -11.10
N LEU A 84 -6.56 -3.12 -10.82
CA LEU A 84 -6.90 -4.29 -10.00
C LEU A 84 -6.34 -5.59 -10.61
N VAL A 85 -6.40 -5.76 -11.94
CA VAL A 85 -5.79 -6.92 -12.59
C VAL A 85 -4.26 -6.88 -12.48
N ARG A 86 -3.64 -5.71 -12.66
CA ARG A 86 -2.17 -5.52 -12.50
C ARG A 86 -1.62 -5.91 -11.14
N ILE A 87 -2.35 -5.61 -10.06
CA ILE A 87 -1.90 -5.97 -8.70
C ILE A 87 -2.10 -7.46 -8.37
N GLY A 88 -2.62 -8.28 -9.29
CA GLY A 88 -2.79 -9.72 -9.10
C GLY A 88 -4.06 -10.12 -8.34
N THR A 89 -5.12 -9.31 -8.38
CA THR A 89 -6.38 -9.68 -7.73
C THR A 89 -7.00 -10.96 -8.30
N CYS A 90 -7.52 -11.84 -7.43
CA CYS A 90 -8.25 -13.04 -7.86
C CYS A 90 -9.64 -12.68 -8.44
N ASP A 91 -10.23 -13.60 -9.20
CA ASP A 91 -11.52 -13.40 -9.88
C ASP A 91 -12.65 -13.10 -8.87
N HIS A 92 -12.67 -13.79 -7.73
CA HIS A 92 -13.66 -13.52 -6.69
C HIS A 92 -13.55 -12.09 -6.12
N CYS A 93 -12.32 -11.64 -5.81
CA CYS A 93 -12.09 -10.27 -5.33
C CYS A 93 -12.35 -9.23 -6.41
N LEU A 94 -12.08 -9.52 -7.69
CA LEU A 94 -12.42 -8.65 -8.82
C LEU A 94 -13.93 -8.41 -8.90
N GLY A 95 -14.74 -9.45 -8.73
CA GLY A 95 -16.20 -9.31 -8.69
C GLY A 95 -16.68 -8.49 -7.49
N ARG A 96 -16.09 -8.73 -6.32
CA ARG A 96 -16.45 -8.04 -5.05
C ARG A 96 -16.09 -6.56 -5.07
N VAL A 97 -14.89 -6.23 -5.54
CA VAL A 97 -14.30 -4.88 -5.48
C VAL A 97 -14.57 -4.09 -6.76
N GLY A 98 -14.86 -4.77 -7.87
CA GLY A 98 -15.03 -4.16 -9.19
C GLY A 98 -16.36 -3.43 -9.41
N GLY A 99 -17.40 -3.67 -8.60
CA GLY A 99 -18.67 -2.93 -8.67
C GLY A 99 -19.50 -3.14 -9.96
N LYS A 100 -19.08 -4.04 -10.86
CA LYS A 100 -19.83 -4.43 -12.07
C LYS A 100 -20.46 -5.80 -11.85
N LYS A 101 -21.53 -5.88 -11.05
CA LYS A 101 -22.31 -7.10 -10.86
C LYS A 101 -23.64 -6.98 -11.60
N MET A 102 -23.90 -7.89 -12.52
CA MET A 102 -25.20 -8.01 -13.18
C MET A 102 -26.19 -8.75 -12.27
N PHE A 103 -27.48 -8.49 -12.44
CA PHE A 103 -28.54 -9.22 -11.72
C PHE A 103 -28.43 -10.72 -12.07
N ASP A 104 -28.51 -11.59 -11.06
CA ASP A 104 -28.40 -13.06 -11.15
C ASP A 104 -27.00 -13.65 -11.46
N GLN A 105 -25.94 -12.84 -11.44
CA GLN A 105 -24.57 -13.33 -11.63
C GLN A 105 -23.86 -13.61 -10.30
N SER A 106 -23.06 -14.68 -10.22
CA SER A 106 -22.19 -14.91 -9.06
C SER A 106 -21.06 -13.88 -9.02
N ILE A 107 -20.49 -13.64 -7.83
CA ILE A 107 -19.38 -12.68 -7.66
C ILE A 107 -18.18 -13.11 -8.51
N GLU A 108 -17.86 -14.40 -8.50
CA GLU A 108 -16.77 -14.95 -9.30
C GLU A 108 -16.97 -14.78 -10.80
N GLN A 109 -18.17 -15.08 -11.31
CA GLN A 109 -18.49 -14.91 -12.74
C GLN A 109 -18.38 -13.45 -13.18
N ALA A 110 -18.79 -12.51 -12.31
CA ALA A 110 -18.63 -11.07 -12.57
C ALA A 110 -17.14 -10.70 -12.66
N GLY A 111 -16.30 -11.25 -11.79
CA GLY A 111 -14.84 -11.06 -11.84
C GLY A 111 -14.20 -11.62 -13.11
N ILE A 112 -14.58 -12.82 -13.53
CA ILE A 112 -14.11 -13.43 -14.78
C ILE A 112 -14.50 -12.57 -15.99
N ALA A 113 -15.72 -12.01 -15.99
CA ALA A 113 -16.17 -11.12 -17.06
C ALA A 113 -15.34 -9.82 -17.10
N ILE A 114 -15.05 -9.22 -15.94
CA ILE A 114 -14.17 -8.04 -15.83
C ILE A 114 -12.77 -8.37 -16.34
N ARG A 115 -12.18 -9.49 -15.89
CA ARG A 115 -10.85 -9.92 -16.33
C ARG A 115 -10.81 -10.14 -17.84
N THR A 116 -11.78 -10.88 -18.39
CA THR A 116 -11.86 -11.14 -19.83
C THR A 116 -12.00 -9.85 -20.64
N SER A 117 -12.77 -8.87 -20.13
CA SER A 117 -12.89 -7.55 -20.77
C SER A 117 -11.56 -6.80 -20.83
N ILE A 118 -10.70 -6.97 -19.82
CA ILE A 118 -9.38 -6.32 -19.76
C ILE A 118 -8.37 -7.05 -20.64
N LEU A 119 -8.33 -8.38 -20.56
CA LEU A 119 -7.41 -9.20 -21.35
C LEU A 119 -7.65 -9.03 -22.86
N ARG A 120 -8.90 -8.79 -23.27
CA ARG A 120 -9.23 -8.40 -24.66
C ARG A 120 -8.56 -7.10 -25.10
N GLY A 121 -8.31 -6.17 -24.17
CA GLY A 121 -7.64 -4.90 -24.44
C GLY A 121 -6.12 -4.97 -24.28
N ASP A 122 -5.62 -5.76 -23.33
CA ASP A 122 -4.21 -5.86 -22.96
C ASP A 122 -3.81 -7.33 -22.71
N SER A 123 -3.27 -8.01 -23.73
CA SER A 123 -2.83 -9.41 -23.63
C SER A 123 -1.60 -9.60 -22.72
N HIS A 124 -0.83 -8.54 -22.46
CA HIS A 124 0.34 -8.60 -21.57
C HIS A 124 -0.06 -8.91 -20.11
N LEU A 125 -1.32 -8.68 -19.76
CA LEU A 125 -1.82 -8.87 -18.39
C LEU A 125 -2.20 -10.32 -18.07
N GLU A 126 -2.10 -11.24 -19.03
CA GLU A 126 -2.48 -12.66 -18.85
C GLU A 126 -1.60 -13.37 -17.83
N LYS A 127 -0.29 -13.04 -17.78
CA LYS A 127 0.70 -13.74 -16.96
C LYS A 127 0.88 -13.18 -15.55
N ILE A 128 0.18 -12.11 -15.19
CA ILE A 128 0.40 -11.44 -13.89
C ILE A 128 0.21 -12.38 -12.70
N ARG A 129 -0.69 -13.36 -12.79
CA ARG A 129 -0.89 -14.32 -11.70
C ARG A 129 0.23 -15.36 -11.58
N GLU A 130 1.03 -15.55 -12.63
CA GLU A 130 2.25 -16.36 -12.56
C GLU A 130 3.33 -15.59 -11.80
N ASP A 131 3.45 -14.27 -12.07
CA ASP A 131 4.43 -13.40 -11.42
C ASP A 131 4.06 -13.08 -9.95
N ASN A 132 2.77 -12.81 -9.68
CA ASN A 132 2.25 -12.57 -8.35
C ASN A 132 1.10 -13.54 -8.02
N PRO A 133 1.41 -14.69 -7.39
CA PRO A 133 0.42 -15.73 -7.15
C PRO A 133 -0.58 -15.37 -6.04
N LEU A 134 -0.22 -14.48 -5.12
CA LEU A 134 -1.02 -14.14 -3.95
C LEU A 134 -1.94 -12.95 -4.22
N CYS A 135 -3.24 -13.15 -4.04
CA CYS A 135 -4.20 -12.06 -4.14
C CYS A 135 -3.99 -11.04 -2.99
N PRO A 136 -3.79 -9.74 -3.28
CA PRO A 136 -3.54 -8.73 -2.26
C PRO A 136 -4.73 -8.45 -1.33
N PHE A 137 -5.93 -8.93 -1.67
CA PHE A 137 -7.13 -8.73 -0.86
C PHE A 137 -7.48 -9.92 0.04
N CYS A 138 -7.28 -11.14 -0.45
CA CYS A 138 -7.77 -12.34 0.24
C CYS A 138 -6.70 -13.39 0.48
N GLU A 139 -5.46 -13.16 0.06
CA GLU A 139 -4.34 -14.13 0.20
C GLU A 139 -4.73 -15.53 -0.29
N ASN A 140 -5.48 -15.59 -1.40
CA ASN A 140 -6.02 -16.81 -2.03
C ASN A 140 -7.04 -17.63 -1.20
N LEU A 141 -7.56 -17.10 -0.10
CA LEU A 141 -8.62 -17.72 0.70
C LEU A 141 -9.81 -18.25 -0.14
N TYR A 142 -10.28 -17.46 -1.10
CA TYR A 142 -11.41 -17.87 -1.95
C TYR A 142 -11.08 -19.04 -2.87
N GLN A 143 -9.83 -19.18 -3.31
CA GLN A 143 -9.39 -20.30 -4.15
C GLN A 143 -9.27 -21.59 -3.33
N GLU A 144 -8.93 -21.47 -2.04
CA GLU A 144 -8.82 -22.60 -1.11
C GLU A 144 -10.13 -22.92 -0.38
N SER A 145 -11.21 -22.19 -0.69
CA SER A 145 -12.49 -22.32 0.02
C SER A 145 -13.11 -23.72 -0.09
N GLU A 146 -12.96 -24.40 -1.23
CA GLU A 146 -13.41 -25.78 -1.43
C GLU A 146 -12.65 -26.75 -0.52
N LEU A 147 -11.32 -26.62 -0.46
CA LEU A 147 -10.46 -27.45 0.39
C LEU A 147 -10.78 -27.23 1.88
N LEU A 148 -11.05 -25.99 2.28
CA LEU A 148 -11.50 -25.69 3.64
C LEU A 148 -12.85 -26.32 3.95
N ALA A 149 -13.78 -26.33 2.99
CA ALA A 149 -15.09 -26.96 3.16
C ALA A 149 -14.96 -28.49 3.35
N ASP A 150 -14.07 -29.15 2.62
CA ASP A 150 -13.81 -30.58 2.75
C ASP A 150 -13.20 -30.93 4.12
N ILE A 151 -12.21 -30.16 4.58
CA ILE A 151 -11.61 -30.34 5.91
C ILE A 151 -12.68 -30.17 7.01
N ILE A 152 -13.55 -29.17 6.87
CA ILE A 152 -14.66 -28.95 7.81
C ILE A 152 -15.61 -30.15 7.75
N PHE A 153 -15.99 -30.61 6.56
CA PHE A 153 -16.89 -31.75 6.39
C PHE A 153 -16.34 -33.02 7.05
N ASP A 154 -15.08 -33.35 6.81
CA ASP A 154 -14.42 -34.52 7.41
C ASP A 154 -14.34 -34.42 8.94
N SER A 155 -14.09 -33.23 9.46
CA SER A 155 -14.07 -33.00 10.91
C SER A 155 -15.45 -33.15 11.58
N LEU A 156 -16.53 -32.88 10.83
CA LEU A 156 -17.90 -32.96 11.31
C LEU A 156 -18.53 -34.34 11.07
N HIS A 157 -17.96 -35.14 10.17
CA HIS A 157 -18.44 -36.49 9.83
C HIS A 157 -18.72 -37.41 11.03
N PRO A 158 -17.93 -37.38 12.14
CA PRO A 158 -18.19 -38.23 13.30
C PRO A 158 -19.41 -37.83 14.14
N TYR A 159 -20.02 -36.67 13.88
CA TYR A 159 -21.08 -36.10 14.70
C TYR A 159 -22.41 -36.04 13.95
N GLU A 160 -23.49 -36.47 14.59
CA GLU A 160 -24.85 -36.24 14.08
C GLU A 160 -25.31 -34.83 14.42
N LEU A 161 -25.35 -33.95 13.42
CA LEU A 161 -25.64 -32.52 13.59
C LEU A 161 -26.90 -32.13 12.82
N LYS A 162 -27.82 -31.41 13.48
CA LYS A 162 -29.03 -30.85 12.85
C LYS A 162 -28.83 -29.44 12.29
N ARG A 163 -27.96 -28.65 12.94
CA ARG A 163 -27.62 -27.26 12.56
C ARG A 163 -26.16 -27.01 12.93
N VAL A 164 -25.44 -26.35 12.04
CA VAL A 164 -24.04 -25.93 12.24
C VAL A 164 -23.97 -24.43 12.05
N GLN A 165 -23.26 -23.74 12.94
CA GLN A 165 -22.93 -22.32 12.80
C GLN A 165 -21.42 -22.22 12.57
N LEU A 166 -21.03 -21.73 11.40
CA LEU A 166 -19.64 -21.51 11.04
C LEU A 166 -19.28 -20.04 11.34
N GLY A 167 -18.18 -19.84 12.06
CA GLY A 167 -17.64 -18.52 12.34
C GLY A 167 -16.17 -18.47 11.92
N ALA A 168 -15.81 -17.48 11.12
CA ALA A 168 -14.43 -17.23 10.73
C ALA A 168 -13.81 -16.11 11.57
N ARG A 169 -12.53 -16.28 11.95
CA ARG A 169 -11.70 -15.21 12.50
C ARG A 169 -10.56 -14.91 11.54
N PHE A 170 -10.44 -13.64 11.18
CA PHE A 170 -9.38 -13.12 10.36
C PHE A 170 -8.33 -12.42 11.22
N PRO A 171 -7.03 -12.50 10.87
CA PRO A 171 -6.01 -11.62 11.42
C PRO A 171 -6.40 -10.15 11.23
N LYS A 172 -6.09 -9.30 12.23
CA LYS A 172 -6.41 -7.87 12.16
C LYS A 172 -5.63 -7.18 11.05
N ASP A 173 -4.35 -7.51 10.91
CA ASP A 173 -3.45 -6.93 9.92
C ASP A 173 -3.98 -7.15 8.49
N GLN A 174 -4.50 -8.35 8.20
CA GLN A 174 -5.12 -8.68 6.92
C GLN A 174 -6.41 -7.87 6.68
N MET A 175 -7.21 -7.66 7.73
CA MET A 175 -8.42 -6.85 7.60
C MET A 175 -8.10 -5.37 7.36
N GLU A 176 -7.06 -4.85 8.01
CA GLU A 176 -6.64 -3.45 7.85
C GLU A 176 -6.01 -3.20 6.49
N SER A 177 -5.12 -4.08 6.03
CA SER A 177 -4.50 -3.98 4.70
C SER A 177 -5.52 -4.09 3.57
N GLU A 178 -6.46 -5.03 3.68
CA GLU A 178 -7.55 -5.19 2.72
C GLU A 178 -8.42 -3.93 2.66
N GLU A 179 -8.79 -3.38 3.82
CA GLU A 179 -9.62 -2.20 3.94
C GLU A 179 -8.94 -0.96 3.34
N GLU A 180 -7.64 -0.80 3.53
CA GLU A 180 -6.87 0.29 2.94
C GLU A 180 -6.87 0.23 1.41
N ILE A 181 -6.52 -0.94 0.85
CA ILE A 181 -6.46 -1.15 -0.61
C ILE A 181 -7.86 -1.01 -1.22
N ARG A 182 -8.88 -1.55 -0.55
CA ARG A 182 -10.29 -1.46 -0.95
C ARG A 182 -10.79 -0.02 -0.97
N LYS A 183 -10.46 0.79 0.05
CA LYS A 183 -10.80 2.22 0.07
C LYS A 183 -10.08 3.01 -1.01
N ARG A 184 -8.86 2.62 -1.38
CA ARG A 184 -8.07 3.32 -2.41
C ARG A 184 -8.53 2.99 -3.82
N PHE A 185 -8.72 1.73 -4.17
CA PHE A 185 -8.95 1.28 -5.56
C PHE A 185 -10.34 0.69 -5.83
N GLY A 186 -11.06 0.30 -4.77
CA GLY A 186 -12.33 -0.40 -4.88
C GLY A 186 -13.52 0.50 -5.22
N ALA A 187 -14.57 -0.15 -5.72
CA ALA A 187 -15.85 0.50 -5.95
C ALA A 187 -16.47 0.96 -4.63
N GLY A 188 -17.12 2.12 -4.68
CA GLY A 188 -17.85 2.66 -3.52
C GLY A 188 -18.92 1.66 -3.05
N GLY A 189 -18.87 1.31 -1.77
CA GLY A 189 -19.80 0.33 -1.18
C GLY A 189 -19.46 -1.13 -1.43
N SER A 190 -18.23 -1.45 -1.88
CA SER A 190 -17.80 -2.84 -1.93
C SER A 190 -17.86 -3.51 -0.56
N ASP A 191 -18.16 -4.80 -0.52
CA ASP A 191 -18.18 -5.56 0.72
C ASP A 191 -16.75 -5.76 1.24
N ALA A 192 -16.57 -5.77 2.57
CA ALA A 192 -15.31 -6.13 3.21
C ALA A 192 -15.02 -7.63 3.01
N LEU A 193 -13.75 -8.05 3.15
CA LEU A 193 -13.37 -9.48 3.01
C LEU A 193 -14.26 -10.41 3.85
N LYS A 194 -14.49 -10.03 5.12
CA LYS A 194 -15.27 -10.84 6.05
C LYS A 194 -16.74 -10.98 5.64
N THR A 195 -17.37 -9.90 5.17
CA THR A 195 -18.78 -9.94 4.73
C THR A 195 -18.92 -10.67 3.40
N GLY A 196 -17.91 -10.62 2.54
CA GLY A 196 -17.92 -11.32 1.26
C GLY A 196 -17.68 -12.83 1.35
N LEU A 197 -17.32 -13.39 2.51
CA LEU A 197 -17.21 -14.84 2.72
C LEU A 197 -18.54 -15.49 3.13
N VAL A 198 -19.51 -14.69 3.59
CA VAL A 198 -20.82 -15.15 4.10
C VAL A 198 -21.85 -15.14 2.98
#